data_AF-A0A919Z1L8-F1
#
_entry.id   AF-A0A919Z1L8-F1
#
_cell.length_a   1.000
_cell.length_b   1.000
_cell.length_c   1.000
_cell.angle_alpha   90.00
_cell.angle_beta   90.00
_cell.angle_gamma   90.00
#
_symmetry.space_group_name_H-M   'P 1'
#
loop_
_entity.id
_entity.type
_entity.pdbx_description
1 polymer ?
#
loop_
_entity_poly.entity_id
_entity_poly.type
_entity_poly.pdbx_seq_one_letter_code
_entity_poly.pdbx_strand_id
1 'polypeptide(L)' 'MRGETYPTLLNGAYTAFTVVQIDADLCEAFIVWTDNNAEEWAYMDDMKRWIDVD' A
#
# COMPACT_ATOMS: atom_id res chain seq x y z
N MET A 1 -3.49 -5.14 8.11
CA MET A 1 -2.71 -6.37 8.30
C MET A 1 -2.85 -7.26 7.06
N ARG A 2 -2.00 -8.28 6.91
CA ARG A 2 -1.92 -9.11 5.67
C ARG A 2 -3.30 -9.54 5.14
N GLY A 3 -3.56 -9.28 3.87
CA GLY A 3 -4.83 -9.51 3.19
C GLY A 3 -5.79 -8.32 3.24
N GLU A 4 -5.48 -7.26 3.99
CA GLU A 4 -6.29 -6.04 4.00
C GLU A 4 -6.00 -5.16 2.79
N THR A 5 -7.09 -4.62 2.24
CA THR A 5 -7.08 -3.61 1.19
C THR A 5 -7.24 -2.23 1.82
N TYR A 6 -6.39 -1.29 1.43
CA TYR A 6 -6.41 0.08 1.91
C TYR A 6 -6.74 1.04 0.76
N PRO A 7 -7.78 1.88 0.89
CA PRO A 7 -8.01 2.97 -0.04
C PRO A 7 -6.90 4.01 0.10
N THR A 8 -6.49 4.61 -1.01
CA THR A 8 -5.38 5.55 -1.04
C THR A 8 -5.53 6.66 -2.07
N LEU A 9 -4.85 7.77 -1.82
CA LEU A 9 -4.68 8.84 -2.81
C LEU A 9 -3.22 8.89 -3.26
N LEU A 10 -2.95 8.50 -4.51
CA LEU A 10 -1.62 8.55 -5.11
C LEU A 10 -1.63 9.52 -6.29
N ASN A 11 -0.73 10.51 -6.27
CA ASN A 11 -0.62 11.53 -7.33
C ASN A 11 -1.95 12.24 -7.67
N GLY A 12 -2.84 12.41 -6.67
CA GLY A 12 -4.15 13.05 -6.85
C GLY A 12 -5.24 12.16 -7.44
N ALA A 13 -4.98 10.86 -7.62
CA ALA A 13 -5.96 9.87 -8.06
C ALA A 13 -6.28 8.88 -6.93
N TYR A 14 -7.57 8.59 -6.75
CA TYR A 14 -8.02 7.56 -5.80
C TYR A 14 -7.74 6.17 -6.36
N THR A 15 -7.08 5.35 -5.55
CA THR A 15 -6.79 3.94 -5.85
C THR A 15 -6.86 3.13 -4.54
N ALA A 16 -6.43 1.89 -4.57
CA ALA A 16 -6.25 1.06 -3.39
C ALA A 16 -5.12 0.06 -3.62
N PHE A 17 -4.56 -0.47 -2.52
CA PHE A 17 -3.64 -1.59 -2.58
C PHE A 17 -3.99 -2.64 -1.52
N THR A 18 -3.59 -3.89 -1.76
CA THR A 18 -3.72 -4.98 -0.80
C THR A 18 -2.35 -5.38 -0.26
N VAL A 19 -2.22 -5.51 1.07
CA VAL A 19 -0.96 -5.95 1.70
C VAL A 19 -0.85 -7.47 1.65
N VAL A 20 0.14 -7.99 0.93
CA VAL A 20 0.34 -9.44 0.75
C VAL A 20 1.36 -10.01 1.73
N GLN A 21 2.40 -9.26 2.07
CA GLN A 21 3.44 -9.64 3.03
C GLN A 21 4.02 -8.40 3.71
N ILE A 22 4.56 -8.57 4.93
CA ILE A 22 5.26 -7.52 5.67
C ILE A 22 6.65 -8.04 6.00
N ASP A 23 7.67 -7.23 5.74
CA ASP A 23 9.02 -7.40 6.24
C ASP A 23 9.27 -6.35 7.33
N ALA A 24 9.22 -6.78 8.59
CA ALA A 24 9.38 -5.89 9.74
C ALA A 24 10.83 -5.45 9.96
N ASP A 25 11.82 -6.20 9.44
CA ASP A 25 13.23 -5.85 9.59
C ASP A 25 13.60 -4.69 8.65
N LEU A 26 12.96 -4.65 7.48
CA LEU A 26 13.14 -3.60 6.47
C LEU A 26 12.12 -2.46 6.56
N CYS A 27 11.09 -2.59 7.42
CA CYS A 27 9.97 -1.65 7.50
C CYS A 27 9.25 -1.48 6.15
N GLU A 28 9.13 -2.57 5.38
CA GLU A 28 8.50 -2.61 4.06
C GLU A 28 7.33 -3.60 4.03
N ALA A 29 6.41 -3.39 3.11
CA ALA A 29 5.33 -4.32 2.82
C ALA A 29 5.24 -4.59 1.32
N PHE A 30 5.05 -5.87 0.97
CA PHE A 30 4.72 -6.27 -0.38
C PHE A 30 3.23 -6.03 -0.62
N ILE A 31 2.90 -5.21 -1.61
CA ILE A 31 1.55 -4.78 -1.92
C ILE A 31 1.17 -5.09 -3.38
N VAL A 32 -0.13 -5.19 -3.62
CA VAL A 32 -0.73 -5.32 -4.97
C VAL A 32 -1.73 -4.20 -5.18
N TRP A 33 -1.51 -3.37 -6.19
CA TRP A 33 -2.39 -2.28 -6.57
C TRP A 33 -3.66 -2.79 -7.25
N THR A 34 -4.82 -2.20 -6.92
CA THR A 34 -6.12 -2.69 -7.43
C THR A 34 -6.45 -2.24 -8.86
N ASP A 35 -5.79 -1.19 -9.35
CA ASP A 35 -6.05 -0.60 -10.66
C ASP A 35 -5.45 -1.42 -11.82
N ASN A 36 -4.25 -1.96 -11.62
CA ASN A 36 -3.51 -2.69 -12.65
C ASN A 36 -2.91 -4.03 -12.18
N ASN A 37 -3.19 -4.46 -10.95
CA ASN A 37 -2.54 -5.61 -10.31
C ASN A 37 -1.00 -5.51 -10.31
N ALA A 38 -0.45 -4.30 -10.31
CA ALA A 38 0.98 -4.11 -10.17
C ALA A 38 1.42 -4.48 -8.76
N GLU A 39 2.56 -5.13 -8.68
CA GLU A 39 3.16 -5.62 -7.44
C GLU A 39 4.37 -4.75 -7.10
N GLU A 40 4.49 -4.33 -5.84
CA GLU A 40 5.69 -3.63 -5.38
C GLU A 40 5.98 -3.84 -3.89
N TRP A 41 7.21 -3.55 -3.48
CA TRP A 41 7.58 -3.37 -2.08
C TRP A 41 7.51 -1.88 -1.75
N ALA A 42 6.67 -1.51 -0.79
CA ALA A 42 6.48 -0.14 -0.35
C ALA A 42 6.92 0.03 1.10
N TYR A 43 7.60 1.13 1.40
CA TYR A 43 7.92 1.50 2.77
C TYR A 43 6.64 1.79 3.54
N MET A 44 6.54 1.27 4.77
CA MET A 44 5.35 1.46 5.60
C MET A 44 5.04 2.93 5.88
N ASP A 45 6.05 3.81 5.90
CA ASP A 45 5.86 5.25 6.10
C ASP A 45 5.26 5.95 4.87
N ASP A 46 5.56 5.51 3.65
CA ASP A 46 4.91 6.02 2.45
C ASP A 46 3.45 5.53 2.37
N MET A 47 3.22 4.27 2.72
CA MET A 47 1.86 3.71 2.81
C MET A 47 0.99 4.49 3.79
N LYS A 48 1.52 4.90 4.96
CA LYS A 48 0.78 5.75 5.91
C LYS A 48 0.34 7.06 5.27
N ARG A 49 1.21 7.73 4.51
CA ARG A 49 0.89 9.00 3.83
C ARG A 49 -0.21 8.84 2.78
N TRP A 50 -0.28 7.67 2.13
CA TRP A 50 -1.29 7.41 1.11
C TRP A 50 -2.68 7.11 1.68
N ILE A 51 -2.73 6.48 2.86
CA ILE A 51 -3.98 6.09 3.54
C ILE A 51 -4.54 7.23 4.40
N ASP A 52 -3.68 8.09 4.95
CA ASP A 52 -4.04 9.21 5.83
C ASP A 52 -4.49 10.44 5.03
N VAL A 53 -5.50 10.26 4.18
CA VAL A 53 -6.13 11.34 3.41
C VAL A 53 -7.64 11.25 3.64
N ASP A 54 -8.20 12.31 4.27
CA ASP A 54 -9.56 12.44 4.82
C ASP A 54 -10.73 11.89 3.95
#